data_AF-A0A4R1AMY0-F1
#
_entry.id   AF-A0A4R1AMY0-F1
#
_cell.length_a   1.000
_cell.length_b   1.000
_cell.length_c   1.000
_cell.angle_alpha   90.00
_cell.angle_beta   90.00
_cell.angle_gamma   90.00
#
_symmetry.space_group_name_H-M   'P 1'
#
loop_
_entity.id
_entity.type
_entity.pdbx_description
1 polymer ?
#
loop_
_entity_poly.entity_id
_entity_poly.type
_entity_poly.pdbx_seq_one_letter_code
_entity_poly.pdbx_strand_id
1 'polypeptide(L)' 'MAKDTLNRKFTNAIIDLENMTLTEVPKKEGAEEKEFDLLTELARFAGNDKRVDITFVEASEHLPQGE' A
#
# COMPACT_ATOMS: atom_id res chain seq x y z
N MET A 1 17.11 -22.03 -9.29
CA MET A 1 16.89 -20.83 -10.12
C MET A 1 16.19 -19.81 -9.25
N ALA A 2 16.79 -18.65 -9.00
CA ALA A 2 16.10 -17.56 -8.32
C ALA A 2 14.95 -17.11 -9.22
N LYS A 3 13.71 -17.11 -8.71
CA LYS A 3 12.57 -16.54 -9.44
C LYS A 3 12.62 -15.03 -9.23
N ASP A 4 12.79 -14.26 -10.30
CA ASP A 4 12.66 -12.80 -10.25
C ASP A 4 11.22 -12.45 -9.88
N THR A 5 11.03 -12.10 -8.62
CA THR A 5 9.71 -11.79 -8.05
C THR A 5 9.57 -10.28 -7.96
N LEU A 6 8.64 -9.72 -8.71
CA LEU A 6 8.28 -8.30 -8.60
C LEU A 6 7.61 -8.08 -7.23
N ASN A 7 8.18 -7.21 -6.41
CA ASN A 7 7.65 -6.88 -5.09
C ASN A 7 7.45 -5.37 -4.97
N ARG A 8 6.31 -4.95 -4.43
CA ARG A 8 6.01 -3.57 -4.08
C ARG A 8 5.49 -3.52 -2.66
N LYS A 9 5.98 -2.54 -1.89
CA LYS A 9 5.61 -2.35 -0.49
C LYS A 9 5.45 -0.86 -0.24
N PHE A 10 4.36 -0.50 0.43
CA PHE A 10 4.12 0.82 0.98
C PHE A 10 4.08 0.71 2.49
N THR A 11 4.55 1.74 3.20
CA THR A 11 4.59 1.76 4.66
C THR A 11 3.96 3.03 5.18
N ASN A 12 3.11 2.94 6.21
CA ASN A 12 2.37 4.09 6.72
C ASN A 12 1.60 4.79 5.58
N ALA A 13 0.78 4.01 4.87
CA ALA A 13 0.07 4.48 3.70
C ALA A 13 -1.43 4.61 3.98
N ILE A 14 -2.03 5.63 3.38
CA ILE A 14 -3.48 5.83 3.31
C ILE A 14 -3.93 5.26 1.97
N ILE A 15 -5.00 4.47 2.00
CA ILE A 15 -5.63 3.91 0.80
C ILE A 15 -7.00 4.55 0.66
N ASP A 16 -7.20 5.29 -0.43
CA ASP A 16 -8.48 5.89 -0.77
C ASP A 16 -9.07 5.13 -1.97
N LEU A 17 -10.13 4.36 -1.71
CA LEU A 17 -10.81 3.56 -2.73
C LEU A 17 -11.85 4.36 -3.54
N GLU A 18 -12.24 5.55 -3.08
CA GLU A 18 -13.17 6.42 -3.81
C GLU A 18 -12.41 7.18 -4.90
N ASN A 19 -11.26 7.75 -4.54
CA ASN A 19 -10.38 8.47 -5.45
C ASN A 19 -9.37 7.55 -6.15
N MET A 20 -9.30 6.27 -5.75
CA MET A 20 -8.35 5.27 -6.24
C MET A 20 -6.90 5.71 -6.09
N THR A 21 -6.55 6.27 -4.93
CA THR A 21 -5.20 6.73 -4.61
C THR A 21 -4.58 5.97 -3.44
N LEU A 22 -3.25 5.96 -3.41
CA LEU A 22 -2.45 5.46 -2.32
C LEU A 22 -1.42 6.51 -1.96
N THR A 23 -1.45 7.00 -0.71
CA THR A 23 -0.55 8.05 -0.23
C THR A 23 0.37 7.50 0.83
N GLU A 24 1.67 7.47 0.56
CA GLU A 24 2.68 7.08 1.53
C GLU A 24 3.08 8.28 2.39
N VAL A 25 2.77 8.21 3.69
CA VAL A 25 3.03 9.27 4.66
C VAL A 25 4.36 8.97 5.36
N PRO A 26 5.38 9.82 5.23
CA PRO A 26 6.67 9.57 5.85
C PRO A 26 6.60 9.69 7.37
N LYS A 27 7.34 8.84 8.08
CA LYS A 27 7.44 8.89 9.55
C LYS A 27 8.34 10.01 10.08
N LYS A 28 9.10 10.67 9.21
CA LYS A 28 10.07 11.71 9.59
C LYS A 28 9.48 13.07 9.25
N GLU A 29 9.54 14.00 10.20
CA GLU A 29 9.20 15.40 9.94
C GLU A 29 10.07 15.97 8.82
N GLY A 30 9.44 16.73 7.91
CA GLY A 30 10.10 17.37 6.78
C GLY A 30 10.34 16.49 5.55
N ALA A 31 9.95 15.21 5.59
CA ALA A 31 9.87 14.38 4.39
C ALA A 31 8.52 14.61 3.68
N GLU A 32 8.54 14.57 2.36
CA GLU A 32 7.35 14.78 1.53
C GLU A 32 6.51 13.50 1.43
N GLU A 33 5.19 13.68 1.46
CA GLU A 33 4.22 12.65 1.13
C GLU A 33 4.35 12.26 -0.35
N LYS A 34 4.09 10.99 -0.65
CA LYS A 34 4.09 10.48 -2.02
C LYS A 34 2.75 9.88 -2.36
N GLU A 35 2.07 10.49 -3.31
CA GLU A 35 0.80 10.00 -3.83
C GLU A 35 1.02 9.15 -5.08
N PHE A 36 0.27 8.05 -5.17
CA PHE A 36 0.27 7.11 -6.28
C PHE A 36 -1.17 6.79 -6.69
N ASP A 37 -1.40 6.62 -7.99
CA ASP A 37 -2.65 6.06 -8.50
C ASP A 37 -2.69 4.54 -8.23
N LEU A 38 -3.70 4.10 -7.48
CA LEU A 38 -3.83 2.72 -7.02
C LEU A 38 -3.99 1.74 -8.18
N LEU A 39 -4.77 2.11 -9.21
CA LEU A 39 -4.99 1.27 -10.38
C LEU A 39 -3.71 1.04 -11.16
N THR A 40 -2.90 2.09 -11.34
CA THR A 40 -1.60 2.00 -12.00
C THR A 40 -0.66 1.09 -11.23
N GLU A 41 -0.61 1.21 -9.90
CA GLU A 41 0.23 0.34 -9.08
C GLU A 41 -0.22 -1.13 -9.13
N LEU A 42 -1.53 -1.40 -9.13
CA LEU A 42 -2.07 -2.76 -9.31
C LEU A 42 -1.84 -3.30 -10.72
N ALA A 43 -1.96 -2.46 -11.76
CA ALA A 43 -1.78 -2.85 -13.15
C ALA A 43 -0.37 -3.36 -13.45
N ARG A 44 0.64 -2.93 -12.69
CA ARG A 44 2.02 -3.48 -12.78
C ARG A 44 2.07 -4.99 -12.57
N PHE A 45 1.11 -5.53 -11.80
CA PHE A 45 1.02 -6.94 -11.46
C PHE A 45 0.03 -7.72 -12.34
N ALA A 46 -0.68 -7.05 -13.24
CA ALA A 46 -1.65 -7.69 -14.13
C ALA A 46 -0.99 -8.72 -15.07
N GLY A 47 -1.75 -9.77 -15.40
CA GLY A 47 -1.37 -10.82 -16.36
C GLY A 47 -2.18 -12.09 -16.16
N ASN A 48 -2.53 -12.78 -17.26
CA ASN A 48 -3.46 -13.91 -17.25
C ASN A 48 -2.90 -15.19 -16.57
N ASP A 49 -1.58 -15.33 -16.47
CA ASP A 49 -0.92 -16.50 -15.85
C ASP A 49 -0.06 -16.11 -14.64
N LYS A 50 -0.40 -15.00 -13.97
CA LYS A 50 0.30 -14.52 -12.78
C LYS A 50 -0.54 -14.76 -11.53
N ARG A 51 0.11 -15.26 -10.48
CA ARG A 51 -0.41 -15.20 -9.12
C ARG A 51 0.17 -13.99 -8.43
N VAL A 52 -0.69 -13.15 -7.87
CA VAL A 52 -0.32 -11.97 -7.09
C VAL A 52 -0.81 -12.20 -5.67
N ASP A 53 0.11 -12.22 -4.71
CA ASP A 53 -0.24 -12.26 -3.29
C ASP A 53 -0.26 -10.81 -2.78
N ILE A 54 -1.40 -10.36 -2.24
CA ILE A 54 -1.59 -9.00 -1.72
C ILE A 54 -1.90 -9.10 -0.22
N THR A 55 -1.16 -8.35 0.59
CA THR A 55 -1.31 -8.33 2.05
C THR A 55 -1.53 -6.91 2.53
N PHE A 56 -2.63 -6.69 3.25
CA PHE A 56 -2.89 -5.45 3.99
C PHE A 56 -2.68 -5.71 5.48
N VAL A 57 -1.89 -4.85 6.12
CA VAL A 57 -1.67 -4.89 7.57
C VAL A 57 -2.08 -3.54 8.12
N GLU A 58 -3.26 -3.49 8.72
CA GLU A 58 -3.74 -2.33 9.46
C GLU A 58 -3.37 -2.51 10.93
N ALA A 59 -2.72 -1.50 11.50
CA ALA A 59 -2.45 -1.41 12.92
C ALA A 59 -3.16 -0.17 13.45
N SER A 60 -4.40 -0.34 13.90
CA SER A 60 -5.13 0.68 14.64
C SER A 60 -4.74 0.61 16.12
N GLU A 61 -4.47 1.74 16.76
CA GLU A 61 -4.40 1.77 18.22
C GLU A 61 -5.76 1.34 18.78
N HIS A 62 -5.75 0.37 19.69
CA HIS A 62 -6.95 0.03 20.44
C HIS A 62 -7.22 1.21 21.38
N LEU A 63 -8.09 2.13 20.96
CA LEU A 63 -8.66 3.09 21.88
C LEU A 63 -9.31 2.25 22.99
N PRO A 64 -8.92 2.40 24.27
CA PRO A 64 -9.67 1.76 25.34
C PRO A 64 -11.12 2.19 25.14
N GLN A 65 -12.03 1.22 25.05
CA GLN A 65 -13.45 1.52 25.14
C GLN A 65 -13.63 2.23 26.47
N GLY A 66 -13.74 3.55 26.42
CA GLY A 66 -13.72 4.43 27.57
C GLY A 66 -15.08 5.07 27.74
N GLU A 67 -15.55 4.99 28.98
CA GLU A 67 -16.54 5.84 29.67
C GLU A 67 -18.03 5.54 29.45
#